data_AF-A0A0H1R835-F1
#
_entry.id   AF-A0A0H1R835-F1
#
_cell.length_a   1.000
_cell.length_b   1.000
_cell.length_c   1.000
_cell.angle_alpha   90.00
_cell.angle_beta   90.00
_cell.angle_gamma   90.00
#
_symmetry.space_group_name_H-M   'P 1'
#
loop_
_entity.id
_entity.type
_entity.pdbx_description
1 polymer ?
#
loop_
_entity_poly.entity_id
_entity_poly.type
_entity_poly.pdbx_seq_one_letter_code
_entity_poly.pdbx_strand_id
1 'polypeptide(L)'
;MSNEERILELLFAESGKDDDELSLRSGVKPRQQVNQICRRLEAKGLITRRLGPKGKILNYAVHSWETAAPLNQALQARAKIGLDQIEAGKRGLLQCEPVRTLFLVPCSASKSDGGLPHSTGPRLTDHLSEAVKTRLIQARQAVARRAYLNEELLRPALERYQGHFYQVAREKIREARGRGIHILIISGGYGALLPEEPIGNYEAAFSSNWWPKGLLSDVVQAYAAQHKILSVRAIVAASTTYQKAVASIDWAAAGIDDVVVVSPQVSGGGQ
;
A
#
# COMPACT_ATOMS: atom_id res chain seq x y z
N MET A 1 -16.18 12.46 -1.33
CA MET A 1 -15.88 12.23 -2.75
C MET A 1 -14.51 12.83 -3.05
N SER A 2 -13.55 12.00 -3.45
CA SER A 2 -12.20 12.41 -3.81
C SER A 2 -12.17 13.15 -5.15
N ASN A 3 -11.09 13.89 -5.41
CA ASN A 3 -10.89 14.54 -6.70
C ASN A 3 -10.76 13.51 -7.84
N GLU A 4 -10.28 12.30 -7.55
CA GLU A 4 -10.19 11.21 -8.53
C GLU A 4 -11.57 10.64 -8.89
N GLU A 5 -12.43 10.43 -7.89
CA GLU A 5 -13.83 9.99 -8.08
C GLU A 5 -14.63 11.03 -8.87
N ARG A 6 -14.51 12.31 -8.52
CA ARG A 6 -15.18 13.42 -9.25
C ARG A 6 -14.82 13.44 -10.73
N ILE A 7 -13.54 13.26 -11.05
CA ILE A 7 -13.05 13.26 -12.43
C ILE A 7 -13.55 12.03 -13.19
N LEU A 8 -13.57 10.85 -12.54
CA LEU A 8 -14.12 9.64 -13.14
C LEU A 8 -15.61 9.75 -13.40
N GLU A 9 -16.41 10.20 -12.42
CA GLU A 9 -17.85 10.40 -12.58
C GLU A 9 -18.17 11.33 -13.74
N LEU A 10 -17.42 12.43 -13.87
CA LEU A 10 -17.57 13.35 -15.00
C LEU A 10 -17.24 12.70 -16.34
N LEU A 11 -16.19 11.87 -16.41
CA LEU A 11 -15.80 11.18 -17.65
C LEU A 11 -16.75 10.03 -18.02
N PHE A 12 -17.38 9.41 -17.03
CA PHE A 12 -18.45 8.43 -17.25
C PHE A 12 -19.75 9.08 -17.70
N ALA A 13 -20.09 10.26 -17.15
CA ALA A 13 -21.24 11.03 -17.60
C ALA A 13 -21.02 11.63 -19.00
N GLU A 14 -19.82 12.13 -19.28
CA GLU A 14 -19.49 12.77 -20.56
C GLU A 14 -18.00 12.57 -20.89
N SER A 15 -17.71 11.58 -21.74
CA SER A 15 -16.36 11.28 -22.21
C SER A 15 -15.84 12.29 -23.24
N GLY A 16 -14.52 12.30 -23.46
CA GLY A 16 -13.87 13.14 -24.46
C GLY A 16 -13.54 14.55 -23.97
N LYS A 17 -13.33 14.73 -22.66
CA LYS A 17 -13.02 16.04 -22.06
C LYS A 17 -11.53 16.29 -21.93
N ASP A 18 -11.10 17.51 -22.19
CA ASP A 18 -9.72 17.94 -21.94
C ASP A 18 -9.49 18.29 -20.45
N ASP A 19 -8.22 18.44 -20.06
CA ASP A 19 -7.85 18.72 -18.67
C ASP A 19 -8.37 20.10 -18.17
N ASP A 20 -8.61 21.08 -19.05
CA ASP A 20 -9.23 22.37 -18.68
C ASP A 20 -10.71 22.22 -18.38
N GLU A 21 -11.43 21.50 -19.25
CA GLU A 21 -12.86 21.24 -19.08
C GLU A 21 -13.13 20.43 -17.81
N LEU A 22 -12.29 19.43 -17.54
CA LEU A 22 -12.33 18.64 -16.32
C LEU A 22 -12.04 19.49 -15.09
N SER A 23 -11.02 20.35 -15.13
CA SER A 23 -10.69 21.31 -14.06
C SER A 23 -11.86 22.25 -13.75
N LEU A 24 -12.49 22.80 -14.80
CA LEU A 24 -13.64 23.69 -14.67
C LEU A 24 -14.86 22.98 -14.07
N ARG A 25 -15.21 21.80 -14.58
CA ARG A 25 -16.44 21.09 -14.21
C ARG A 25 -16.35 20.33 -12.89
N SER A 26 -15.18 19.78 -12.57
CA SER A 26 -14.96 19.08 -11.30
C SER A 26 -14.70 20.03 -10.13
N GLY A 27 -14.37 21.29 -10.42
CA GLY A 27 -13.87 22.26 -9.43
C GLY A 27 -12.46 21.95 -8.92
N VAL A 28 -11.78 20.92 -9.46
CA VAL A 28 -10.43 20.52 -9.05
C VAL A 28 -9.43 21.51 -9.64
N LYS A 29 -8.77 22.27 -8.75
CA LYS A 29 -7.72 23.23 -9.10
C LYS A 29 -6.46 22.94 -8.28
N PRO A 30 -5.26 23.14 -8.84
CA PRO A 30 -4.97 23.67 -10.18
C PRO A 30 -5.14 22.63 -11.30
N ARG A 31 -5.22 23.08 -12.57
CA ARG A 31 -5.28 22.19 -13.77
C ARG A 31 -4.21 21.09 -13.74
N GLN A 32 -3.03 21.40 -13.22
CA GLN A 32 -1.93 20.45 -13.10
C GLN A 32 -2.28 19.24 -12.23
N GLN A 33 -3.12 19.42 -11.21
CA GLN A 33 -3.65 18.34 -10.39
C GLN A 33 -4.57 17.42 -11.20
N VAL A 34 -5.41 17.99 -12.08
CA VAL A 34 -6.26 17.20 -12.99
C VAL A 34 -5.41 16.37 -13.94
N ASN A 35 -4.36 16.96 -14.54
CA ASN A 35 -3.44 16.22 -15.41
C ASN A 35 -2.78 15.03 -14.68
N GLN A 36 -2.32 15.24 -13.45
CA GLN A 36 -1.74 14.18 -12.62
C GLN A 36 -2.76 13.07 -12.29
N ILE A 37 -4.01 13.44 -11.98
CA ILE A 37 -5.09 12.49 -11.74
C ILE A 37 -5.35 11.66 -13.01
N CYS A 38 -5.54 12.30 -14.16
CA CYS A 38 -5.81 11.61 -15.42
C CYS A 38 -4.67 10.66 -15.83
N ARG A 39 -3.40 11.05 -15.65
CA ARG A 39 -2.25 10.15 -15.89
C ARG A 39 -2.28 8.91 -15.00
N ARG A 40 -2.64 9.07 -13.71
CA ARG A 40 -2.79 7.92 -12.79
C ARG A 40 -3.97 7.04 -13.19
N LEU A 41 -5.08 7.62 -13.64
CA LEU A 41 -6.26 6.87 -14.11
C LEU A 41 -5.96 6.09 -15.40
N GLU A 42 -5.21 6.68 -16.32
CA GLU A 42 -4.74 6.01 -17.54
C GLU A 42 -3.81 4.85 -17.21
N ALA A 43 -2.85 5.05 -16.30
CA ALA A 43 -1.97 3.98 -15.83
C ALA A 43 -2.72 2.81 -15.16
N LYS A 44 -3.91 3.08 -14.60
CA LYS A 44 -4.82 2.07 -14.04
C LYS A 44 -5.74 1.43 -15.08
N GLY A 45 -5.69 1.86 -16.35
CA GLY A 45 -6.56 1.38 -17.42
C GLY A 45 -8.02 1.84 -17.32
N LEU A 46 -8.30 2.85 -16.49
CA LEU A 46 -9.67 3.34 -16.26
C LEU A 46 -10.11 4.37 -17.30
N ILE A 47 -9.15 5.09 -17.87
CA ILE A 47 -9.36 6.04 -18.96
C ILE A 47 -8.32 5.81 -20.05
N THR A 48 -8.59 6.29 -21.26
CA THR A 48 -7.61 6.43 -22.34
C THR A 48 -7.46 7.90 -22.69
N ARG A 49 -6.23 8.35 -22.90
CA ARG A 49 -5.95 9.71 -23.34
C ARG A 49 -5.58 9.69 -24.82
N ARG A 50 -6.25 10.52 -25.63
CA ARG A 50 -6.00 10.62 -27.09
C ARG A 50 -5.82 12.07 -27.50
N LEU A 51 -5.05 12.30 -28.56
CA LEU A 51 -4.96 13.62 -29.17
C LEU A 51 -6.27 13.93 -29.89
N GLY A 52 -6.95 14.98 -29.46
CA GLY A 52 -8.18 15.47 -30.04
C GLY A 52 -7.98 16.63 -31.01
N PRO A 53 -9.08 17.22 -31.51
CA PRO A 53 -9.05 18.38 -32.37
C PRO A 53 -8.27 19.54 -31.72
N LYS A 54 -7.56 20.33 -32.54
CA LYS A 54 -6.75 21.46 -32.08
C LYS A 54 -5.55 21.08 -31.20
N GLY A 55 -5.12 19.81 -31.22
CA GLY A 55 -3.93 19.34 -30.51
C GLY A 55 -4.10 19.18 -28.99
N LYS A 56 -5.33 19.23 -28.48
CA LYS A 56 -5.61 19.01 -27.06
C LYS A 56 -5.64 17.52 -26.73
N ILE A 57 -5.27 17.14 -25.50
CA ILE A 57 -5.41 15.77 -25.03
C ILE A 57 -6.81 15.60 -24.42
N LEU A 58 -7.59 14.69 -24.99
CA LEU A 58 -8.94 14.33 -24.54
C LEU A 58 -8.89 13.03 -23.73
N ASN A 59 -9.68 12.99 -22.66
CA ASN A 59 -9.81 11.86 -21.76
C ASN A 59 -11.10 11.09 -22.06
N TYR A 60 -11.01 9.79 -22.26
CA TYR A 60 -12.17 8.92 -22.54
C TYR A 60 -12.23 7.83 -21.49
N ALA A 61 -13.38 7.64 -20.84
CA ALA A 61 -13.58 6.47 -19.98
C ALA A 61 -13.49 5.20 -20.83
N VAL A 62 -12.82 4.16 -20.32
CA VAL A 62 -12.57 2.94 -21.11
C VAL A 62 -13.78 2.00 -21.15
N HIS A 63 -14.83 2.22 -20.34
CA HIS A 63 -16.02 1.35 -20.31
C HIS A 63 -17.35 2.10 -20.05
N SER A 64 -18.42 1.69 -20.73
CA SER A 64 -19.80 2.00 -20.35
C SER A 64 -20.27 1.02 -19.27
N TRP A 65 -21.03 1.51 -18.29
CA TRP A 65 -21.50 0.75 -17.13
C TRP A 65 -22.39 -0.48 -17.49
N GLU A 66 -22.90 -0.56 -18.72
CA GLU A 66 -23.85 -1.59 -19.17
C GLU A 66 -23.21 -2.89 -19.70
N THR A 67 -21.93 -2.90 -20.10
CA THR A 67 -21.25 -4.12 -20.60
C THR A 67 -20.43 -4.85 -19.53
N ALA A 68 -20.47 -4.38 -18.28
CA ALA A 68 -19.76 -5.02 -17.16
C ALA A 68 -20.47 -6.27 -16.61
N ALA A 69 -21.62 -6.71 -17.15
CA ALA A 69 -22.37 -7.84 -16.60
C ALA A 69 -21.57 -9.18 -16.58
N PRO A 70 -20.77 -9.56 -17.59
CA PRO A 70 -20.03 -10.83 -17.56
C PRO A 70 -18.79 -10.77 -16.65
N LEU A 71 -18.10 -9.62 -16.55
CA LEU A 71 -16.97 -9.44 -15.64
C LEU A 71 -17.45 -9.31 -14.19
N ASN A 72 -18.58 -8.63 -13.97
CA ASN A 72 -19.22 -8.53 -12.67
C ASN A 72 -19.88 -9.86 -12.28
N GLN A 73 -20.40 -10.67 -13.21
CA GLN A 73 -20.84 -12.05 -12.93
C GLN A 73 -19.67 -13.02 -12.71
N ALA A 74 -18.53 -12.87 -13.39
CA ALA A 74 -17.34 -13.68 -13.11
C ALA A 74 -16.67 -13.28 -11.78
N LEU A 75 -16.68 -11.99 -11.43
CA LEU A 75 -16.26 -11.45 -10.14
C LEU A 75 -17.26 -11.78 -9.03
N GLN A 76 -18.58 -11.77 -9.30
CA GLN A 76 -19.63 -12.17 -8.37
C GLN A 76 -19.71 -13.68 -8.22
N ALA A 77 -19.42 -14.49 -9.25
CA ALA A 77 -19.31 -15.94 -9.13
C ALA A 77 -18.05 -16.33 -8.34
N ARG A 78 -16.93 -15.63 -8.54
CA ARG A 78 -15.74 -15.75 -7.68
C ARG A 78 -15.98 -15.22 -6.26
N ALA A 79 -16.76 -14.15 -6.10
CA ALA A 79 -17.16 -13.63 -4.80
C ALA A 79 -18.24 -14.47 -4.12
N LYS A 80 -19.04 -15.24 -4.86
CA LYS A 80 -20.05 -16.17 -4.33
C LYS A 80 -19.40 -17.47 -3.84
N ILE A 81 -18.38 -17.96 -4.55
CA ILE A 81 -17.44 -18.96 -4.03
C ILE A 81 -16.72 -18.43 -2.77
N GLY A 82 -16.41 -17.13 -2.72
CA GLY A 82 -15.89 -16.45 -1.52
C GLY A 82 -16.92 -16.23 -0.40
N LEU A 83 -18.20 -16.02 -0.72
CA LEU A 83 -19.28 -15.72 0.25
C LEU A 83 -19.79 -16.98 0.96
N ASP A 84 -19.85 -18.11 0.27
CA ASP A 84 -20.10 -19.40 0.92
C ASP A 84 -18.90 -19.78 1.83
N GLN A 85 -17.70 -19.24 1.56
CA GLN A 85 -16.56 -19.30 2.47
C GLN A 85 -16.52 -18.18 3.54
N ILE A 86 -17.35 -17.13 3.47
CA ILE A 86 -17.39 -16.05 4.47
C ILE A 86 -18.15 -16.46 5.73
N GLU A 87 -19.14 -17.38 5.64
CA GLU A 87 -19.71 -17.99 6.84
C GLU A 87 -18.72 -18.91 7.57
N ALA A 88 -17.78 -19.53 6.85
CA ALA A 88 -16.61 -20.18 7.45
C ALA A 88 -15.52 -19.17 7.86
N GLY A 89 -15.40 -18.04 7.16
CA GLY A 89 -14.33 -17.05 7.24
C GLY A 89 -14.40 -16.06 8.40
N LYS A 90 -15.58 -15.85 9.01
CA LYS A 90 -15.67 -15.11 10.29
C LYS A 90 -14.84 -15.75 11.41
N ARG A 91 -14.51 -17.04 11.32
CA ARG A 91 -13.58 -17.71 12.26
C ARG A 91 -12.11 -17.44 11.93
N GLY A 92 -11.70 -17.36 10.66
CA GLY A 92 -10.29 -17.27 10.25
C GLY A 92 -9.61 -15.90 10.46
N LEU A 93 -10.35 -14.79 10.32
CA LEU A 93 -9.79 -13.45 10.54
C LEU A 93 -9.42 -13.19 12.01
N LEU A 94 -10.15 -13.82 12.95
CA LEU A 94 -10.04 -13.59 14.39
C LEU A 94 -9.38 -14.74 15.15
N GLN A 95 -9.34 -15.96 14.60
CA GLN A 95 -8.56 -17.07 15.16
C GLN A 95 -7.11 -16.93 14.72
N CYS A 96 -6.36 -16.15 15.49
CA CYS A 96 -4.90 -16.15 15.42
C CYS A 96 -4.36 -16.05 16.85
N GLU A 97 -3.13 -16.48 17.08
CA GLU A 97 -2.41 -16.22 18.32
C GLU A 97 -1.62 -14.92 18.15
N PRO A 98 -2.06 -13.77 18.70
CA PRO A 98 -1.53 -12.46 18.28
C PRO A 98 -0.02 -12.30 18.45
N VAL A 99 0.57 -12.97 19.44
CA VAL A 99 2.02 -12.94 19.70
C VAL A 99 2.83 -13.82 18.75
N ARG A 100 2.18 -14.70 17.98
CA ARG A 100 2.77 -15.51 16.90
C ARG A 100 2.22 -15.12 15.54
N THR A 101 1.54 -13.98 15.45
CA THR A 101 1.00 -13.43 14.21
C THR A 101 1.78 -12.18 13.82
N LEU A 102 2.23 -12.14 12.58
CA LEU A 102 2.82 -10.96 11.98
C LEU A 102 1.76 -10.15 11.23
N PHE A 103 1.56 -8.91 11.68
CA PHE A 103 0.73 -7.95 10.96
C PHE A 103 1.58 -7.15 9.97
N LEU A 104 1.16 -7.12 8.71
CA LEU A 104 1.77 -6.31 7.67
C LEU A 104 0.87 -5.14 7.33
N VAL A 105 1.42 -3.91 7.38
CA VAL A 105 0.69 -2.70 7.03
C VAL A 105 1.47 -1.87 6.00
N PRO A 106 0.82 -1.16 5.07
CA PRO A 106 1.51 -0.36 4.06
C PRO A 106 1.97 0.97 4.67
N CYS A 107 3.08 1.50 4.19
CA CYS A 107 3.46 2.87 4.51
C CYS A 107 2.48 3.88 3.89
N SER A 108 2.51 5.12 4.39
CA SER A 108 1.70 6.18 3.82
C SER A 108 2.41 6.93 2.70
N ALA A 109 1.62 7.36 1.70
CA ALA A 109 2.08 8.32 0.70
C ALA A 109 2.47 9.65 1.37
N SER A 110 1.72 10.09 2.39
CA SER A 110 1.96 11.35 3.10
C SER A 110 2.76 11.13 4.40
N LYS A 111 3.69 12.04 4.68
CA LYS A 111 4.62 11.98 5.82
C LYS A 111 4.66 13.31 6.53
N SER A 112 4.80 13.29 7.84
CA SER A 112 4.83 14.48 8.68
C SER A 112 6.25 15.02 8.81
N ASP A 113 6.37 16.34 8.67
CA ASP A 113 7.65 17.07 8.82
C ASP A 113 8.11 17.12 10.28
N GLY A 114 9.37 17.52 10.48
CA GLY A 114 10.03 17.62 11.78
C GLY A 114 10.81 16.36 12.15
N GLY A 115 10.98 16.10 13.45
CA GLY A 115 11.82 15.00 13.94
C GLY A 115 13.06 15.52 14.65
N LEU A 116 14.01 14.63 14.93
CA LEU A 116 15.26 14.95 15.61
C LEU A 116 16.45 14.56 14.72
N PRO A 117 17.56 15.32 14.72
CA PRO A 117 18.75 14.97 13.93
C PRO A 117 19.34 13.60 14.28
N HIS A 118 19.16 13.21 15.54
CA HIS A 118 19.52 11.89 16.03
C HIS A 118 18.28 11.30 16.69
N SER A 119 17.86 10.15 16.19
CA SER A 119 16.79 9.37 16.80
C SER A 119 17.28 7.94 16.95
N THR A 120 17.25 7.47 18.19
CA THR A 120 17.55 6.09 18.55
C THR A 120 16.24 5.32 18.65
N GLY A 121 16.21 4.12 18.09
CA GLY A 121 15.06 3.25 18.16
C GLY A 121 15.43 1.86 17.65
N PRO A 122 14.61 0.85 17.95
CA PRO A 122 14.82 -0.50 17.45
C PRO A 122 14.77 -0.48 15.92
N ARG A 123 15.64 -1.27 15.28
CA ARG A 123 15.69 -1.38 13.82
C ARG A 123 15.32 -2.78 13.41
N LEU A 124 14.63 -2.91 12.28
CA LEU A 124 14.33 -4.23 11.72
C LEU A 124 15.60 -5.05 11.52
N THR A 125 16.71 -4.41 11.14
CA THR A 125 18.02 -5.04 10.95
C THR A 125 18.53 -5.79 12.18
N ASP A 126 18.11 -5.40 13.38
CA ASP A 126 18.55 -6.04 14.63
C ASP A 126 17.87 -7.41 14.85
N HIS A 127 16.88 -7.73 14.02
CA HIS A 127 16.10 -8.97 14.06
C HIS A 127 16.35 -9.89 12.86
N LEU A 128 17.34 -9.58 12.02
CA LEU A 128 17.64 -10.34 10.80
C LEU A 128 18.99 -11.03 10.93
N SER A 129 19.17 -12.13 10.20
CA SER A 129 20.49 -12.73 10.02
C SER A 129 21.44 -11.74 9.32
N GLU A 130 22.73 -11.83 9.59
CA GLU A 130 23.74 -10.90 9.03
C GLU A 130 23.71 -10.83 7.49
N ALA A 131 23.43 -11.96 6.82
CA ALA A 131 23.31 -12.01 5.37
C ALA A 131 22.12 -11.16 4.85
N VAL A 132 20.94 -11.30 5.46
CA VAL A 132 19.73 -10.57 5.05
C VAL A 132 19.84 -9.10 5.46
N LYS A 133 20.36 -8.82 6.67
CA LYS A 133 20.65 -7.48 7.16
C LYS A 133 21.56 -6.70 6.20
N THR A 134 22.69 -7.29 5.81
CA THR A 134 23.64 -6.65 4.88
C THR A 134 22.97 -6.31 3.55
N ARG A 135 22.22 -7.27 2.98
CA ARG A 135 21.47 -7.05 1.72
C ARG A 135 20.41 -5.96 1.86
N LEU A 136 19.68 -5.91 2.98
CA LEU A 136 18.68 -4.87 3.24
C LEU A 136 19.31 -3.48 3.35
N ILE A 137 20.43 -3.34 4.07
CA ILE A 137 21.15 -2.06 4.20
C ILE A 137 21.64 -1.57 2.83
N GLN A 138 22.27 -2.44 2.05
CA GLN A 138 22.73 -2.09 0.70
C GLN A 138 21.57 -1.67 -0.22
N ALA A 139 20.45 -2.40 -0.17
CA ALA A 139 19.27 -2.06 -0.95
C ALA A 139 18.67 -0.71 -0.51
N ARG A 140 18.58 -0.44 0.80
CA ARG A 140 18.12 0.86 1.32
C ARG A 140 18.99 2.02 0.84
N GLN A 141 20.32 1.85 0.83
CA GLN A 141 21.25 2.86 0.28
C GLN A 141 21.03 3.10 -1.24
N ALA A 142 20.76 2.04 -2.00
CA ALA A 142 20.46 2.16 -3.42
C ALA A 142 19.11 2.86 -3.68
N VAL A 143 18.10 2.56 -2.84
CA VAL A 143 16.75 3.14 -2.94
C VAL A 143 16.73 4.58 -2.45
N ALA A 144 17.52 4.95 -1.44
CA ALA A 144 17.55 6.30 -0.86
C ALA A 144 17.71 7.40 -1.92
N ARG A 145 18.60 7.18 -2.90
CA ARG A 145 18.82 8.11 -4.03
C ARG A 145 17.60 8.23 -4.95
N ARG A 146 16.89 7.12 -5.20
CA ARG A 146 15.71 7.09 -6.08
C ARG A 146 14.46 7.65 -5.40
N ALA A 147 14.38 7.47 -4.08
CA ALA A 147 13.26 7.92 -3.26
C ALA A 147 13.43 9.37 -2.78
N TYR A 148 14.54 10.03 -3.08
CA TYR A 148 14.91 11.35 -2.55
C TYR A 148 14.81 11.38 -1.02
N LEU A 149 15.38 10.35 -0.39
CA LEU A 149 15.31 10.17 1.05
C LEU A 149 16.15 11.23 1.77
N ASN A 150 15.52 12.02 2.63
CA ASN A 150 16.20 12.95 3.53
C ASN A 150 16.17 12.41 4.97
N GLU A 151 17.32 12.00 5.48
CA GLU A 151 17.52 11.47 6.84
C GLU A 151 18.07 12.51 7.84
N GLU A 152 18.13 13.80 7.48
CA GLU A 152 18.59 14.88 8.37
C GLU A 152 17.74 15.00 9.63
N LEU A 153 16.43 14.72 9.54
CA LEU A 153 15.51 14.69 10.66
C LEU A 153 14.78 13.37 10.70
N LEU A 154 15.03 12.60 11.75
CA LEU A 154 14.48 11.26 11.95
C LEU A 154 13.28 11.30 12.88
N ARG A 155 12.30 10.45 12.59
CA ARG A 155 11.12 10.23 13.41
C ARG A 155 10.71 8.76 13.33
N PRO A 156 10.18 8.15 14.41
CA PRO A 156 9.62 6.81 14.34
C PRO A 156 8.60 6.69 13.20
N ALA A 157 8.65 5.61 12.44
CA ALA A 157 7.83 5.42 11.26
C ALA A 157 6.33 5.60 11.51
N LEU A 158 5.83 5.11 12.66
CA LEU A 158 4.45 5.24 13.09
C LEU A 158 4.00 6.70 13.29
N GLU A 159 4.92 7.57 13.70
CA GLU A 159 4.68 9.01 13.88
C GLU A 159 4.91 9.80 12.59
N ARG A 160 5.81 9.31 11.72
CA ARG A 160 6.09 9.90 10.42
C ARG A 160 4.93 9.71 9.46
N TYR A 161 4.37 8.51 9.35
CA TYR A 161 3.31 8.24 8.38
C TYR A 161 1.99 8.89 8.76
N GLN A 162 1.36 9.53 7.77
CA GLN A 162 0.09 10.25 7.90
C GLN A 162 -1.07 9.54 7.19
N GLY A 163 -2.26 10.11 7.26
CA GLY A 163 -3.47 9.61 6.60
C GLY A 163 -4.40 8.88 7.56
N HIS A 164 -5.63 8.64 7.10
CA HIS A 164 -6.73 8.18 7.94
C HIS A 164 -6.40 6.87 8.71
N PHE A 165 -5.77 5.90 8.03
CA PHE A 165 -5.33 4.66 8.69
C PHE A 165 -4.41 4.95 9.88
N TYR A 166 -3.35 5.73 9.70
CA TYR A 166 -2.40 6.04 10.76
C TYR A 166 -3.01 6.94 11.85
N GLN A 167 -3.93 7.84 11.52
CA GLN A 167 -4.64 8.66 12.51
C GLN A 167 -5.48 7.81 13.47
N VAL A 168 -6.14 6.77 12.95
CA VAL A 168 -7.00 5.89 13.75
C VAL A 168 -6.22 4.76 14.43
N ALA A 169 -5.27 4.16 13.71
CA ALA A 169 -4.59 2.95 14.16
C ALA A 169 -3.33 3.20 15.02
N ARG A 170 -2.76 4.41 15.02
CA ARG A 170 -1.46 4.69 15.67
C ARG A 170 -1.40 4.26 17.12
N GLU A 171 -2.34 4.70 17.94
CA GLU A 171 -2.37 4.35 19.37
C GLU A 171 -2.50 2.83 19.57
N LYS A 172 -3.32 2.17 18.74
CA LYS A 172 -3.51 0.72 18.79
C LYS A 172 -2.31 -0.08 18.31
N ILE A 173 -1.59 0.39 17.30
CA ILE A 173 -0.31 -0.19 16.89
C ILE A 173 0.70 -0.06 18.04
N ARG A 174 0.78 1.11 18.70
CA ARG A 174 1.70 1.31 19.83
C ARG A 174 1.35 0.40 21.02
N GLU A 175 0.07 0.33 21.41
CA GLU A 175 -0.42 -0.58 22.44
C GLU A 175 -0.10 -2.05 22.11
N ALA A 176 -0.34 -2.47 20.86
CA ALA A 176 -0.09 -3.83 20.40
C ALA A 176 1.41 -4.18 20.48
N ARG A 177 2.28 -3.27 20.02
CA ARG A 177 3.74 -3.43 20.10
C ARG A 177 4.21 -3.53 21.55
N GLY A 178 3.66 -2.73 22.45
CA GLY A 178 3.94 -2.82 23.89
C GLY A 178 3.52 -4.16 24.53
N ARG A 179 2.61 -4.90 23.89
CA ARG A 179 2.19 -6.26 24.28
C ARG A 179 2.96 -7.38 23.56
N GLY A 180 4.00 -7.04 22.81
CA GLY A 180 4.80 -8.02 22.07
C GLY A 180 4.19 -8.48 20.74
N ILE A 181 3.13 -7.83 20.24
CA ILE A 181 2.57 -8.17 18.93
C ILE A 181 3.53 -7.73 17.82
N HIS A 182 3.67 -8.57 16.80
CA HIS A 182 4.58 -8.35 15.69
C HIS A 182 3.92 -7.55 14.59
N ILE A 183 4.48 -6.39 14.25
CA ILE A 183 3.97 -5.52 13.20
C ILE A 183 5.15 -5.05 12.37
N LEU A 184 5.06 -5.20 11.05
CA LEU A 184 5.99 -4.61 10.09
C LEU A 184 5.25 -3.67 9.15
N ILE A 185 5.89 -2.55 8.83
CA ILE A 185 5.42 -1.61 7.82
C ILE A 185 6.17 -1.89 6.52
N ILE A 186 5.44 -2.21 5.45
CA ILE A 186 6.00 -2.33 4.10
C ILE A 186 6.16 -0.92 3.53
N SER A 187 7.39 -0.54 3.18
CA SER A 187 7.77 0.84 2.92
C SER A 187 8.45 1.04 1.58
N GLY A 188 8.02 2.05 0.83
CA GLY A 188 8.65 2.37 -0.46
C GLY A 188 10.12 2.78 -0.37
N GLY A 189 10.49 3.55 0.66
CA GLY A 189 11.86 4.04 0.84
C GLY A 189 12.79 3.07 1.57
N TYR A 190 12.21 2.14 2.34
CA TYR A 190 12.97 1.33 3.31
C TYR A 190 12.70 -0.19 3.22
N GLY A 191 11.76 -0.62 2.37
CA GLY A 191 11.45 -2.01 2.09
C GLY A 191 10.46 -2.56 3.11
N ALA A 192 10.97 -2.87 4.29
CA ALA A 192 10.20 -3.17 5.49
C ALA A 192 10.87 -2.51 6.71
N LEU A 193 10.10 -2.22 7.75
CA LEU A 193 10.58 -1.59 8.97
C LEU A 193 9.65 -1.81 10.16
N LEU A 194 10.18 -1.62 11.37
CA LEU A 194 9.39 -1.60 12.59
C LEU A 194 8.61 -0.28 12.72
N PRO A 195 7.45 -0.25 13.40
CA PRO A 195 6.71 0.98 13.67
C PRO A 195 7.54 2.03 14.42
N GLU A 196 8.45 1.61 15.29
CA GLU A 196 9.30 2.48 16.09
C GLU A 196 10.62 2.86 15.39
N GLU A 197 10.92 2.26 14.24
CA GLU A 197 12.17 2.48 13.52
C GLU A 197 12.26 3.95 13.07
N PRO A 198 13.33 4.68 13.42
CA PRO A 198 13.51 6.05 12.97
C PRO A 198 13.72 6.11 11.46
N ILE A 199 12.91 6.92 10.79
CA ILE A 199 12.99 7.12 9.33
C ILE A 199 13.03 8.61 8.98
N GLY A 200 13.71 8.91 7.89
CA GLY A 200 13.72 10.21 7.22
C GLY A 200 12.43 10.51 6.48
N ASN A 201 12.37 11.69 5.85
CA ASN A 201 11.28 12.09 4.98
C ASN A 201 11.56 11.68 3.52
N TYR A 202 10.52 11.33 2.76
CA TYR A 202 10.62 10.97 1.34
C TYR A 202 9.26 11.03 0.63
N GLU A 203 9.24 11.33 -0.67
CA GLU A 203 8.01 11.41 -1.48
C GLU A 203 7.92 10.29 -2.52
N ALA A 204 7.98 9.04 -2.05
CA ALA A 204 7.86 7.88 -2.93
C ALA A 204 6.80 6.88 -2.44
N ALA A 205 6.00 6.38 -3.39
CA ALA A 205 5.18 5.19 -3.20
C ALA A 205 6.05 3.93 -3.35
N PHE A 206 5.59 2.80 -2.79
CA PHE A 206 6.30 1.54 -2.96
C PHE A 206 6.32 1.09 -4.43
N SER A 207 7.51 0.78 -4.92
CA SER A 207 7.76 0.22 -6.25
C SER A 207 8.66 -1.01 -6.11
N SER A 208 8.14 -2.18 -6.46
CA SER A 208 8.88 -3.44 -6.39
C SER A 208 10.17 -3.42 -7.20
N ASN A 209 10.19 -2.69 -8.32
CA ASN A 209 11.34 -2.61 -9.23
C ASN A 209 12.51 -1.80 -8.65
N TRP A 210 12.31 -1.09 -7.55
CA TRP A 210 13.40 -0.40 -6.85
C TRP A 210 14.18 -1.33 -5.93
N TRP A 211 13.59 -2.46 -5.56
CA TRP A 211 14.14 -3.43 -4.63
C TRP A 211 14.71 -4.64 -5.38
N PRO A 212 15.83 -5.23 -4.92
CA PRO A 212 16.29 -6.51 -5.45
C PRO A 212 15.21 -7.58 -5.36
N LYS A 213 15.09 -8.40 -6.42
CA LYS A 213 14.12 -9.49 -6.48
C LYS A 213 14.30 -10.42 -5.27
N GLY A 214 13.18 -10.80 -4.64
CA GLY A 214 13.16 -11.70 -3.48
C GLY A 214 13.54 -11.06 -2.15
N LEU A 215 14.20 -9.88 -2.12
CA LEU A 215 14.70 -9.31 -0.87
C LEU A 215 13.61 -9.06 0.18
N LEU A 216 12.43 -8.56 -0.22
CA LEU A 216 11.34 -8.36 0.72
C LEU A 216 10.84 -9.69 1.31
N SER A 217 10.79 -10.75 0.49
CA SER A 217 10.48 -12.11 0.95
C SER A 217 11.51 -12.57 1.96
N ASP A 218 12.80 -12.45 1.64
CA ASP A 218 13.90 -12.86 2.51
C ASP A 218 13.84 -12.14 3.86
N VAL A 219 13.54 -10.83 3.86
CA VAL A 219 13.43 -10.01 5.08
C VAL A 219 12.26 -10.47 5.96
N VAL A 220 11.07 -10.66 5.36
CA VAL A 220 9.89 -11.08 6.12
C VAL A 220 10.05 -12.51 6.64
N GLN A 221 10.61 -13.41 5.84
CA GLN A 221 10.91 -14.79 6.24
C GLN A 221 11.93 -14.85 7.38
N ALA A 222 13.02 -14.09 7.28
CA ALA A 222 14.04 -14.04 8.33
C ALA A 222 13.46 -13.51 9.66
N TYR A 223 12.65 -12.45 9.59
CA TYR A 223 11.95 -11.93 10.76
C TYR A 223 10.99 -12.97 11.34
N ALA A 224 10.18 -13.61 10.49
CA ALA A 224 9.21 -14.61 10.91
C ALA A 224 9.87 -15.80 11.62
N ALA A 225 10.96 -16.33 11.05
CA ALA A 225 11.72 -17.43 11.62
C ALA A 225 12.32 -17.06 13.00
N GLN A 226 12.93 -15.88 13.10
CA GLN A 226 13.54 -15.39 14.35
C GLN A 226 12.51 -15.28 15.49
N HIS A 227 11.28 -14.86 15.17
CA HIS A 227 10.21 -14.63 16.14
C HIS A 227 9.17 -15.76 16.21
N LYS A 228 9.43 -16.91 15.55
CA LYS A 228 8.54 -18.09 15.55
C LYS A 228 7.09 -17.77 15.15
N ILE A 229 6.96 -16.86 14.18
CA ILE A 229 5.68 -16.46 13.60
C ILE A 229 5.07 -17.65 12.87
N LEU A 230 3.77 -17.88 13.10
CA LEU A 230 3.00 -18.95 12.47
C LEU A 230 1.93 -18.46 11.51
N SER A 231 1.52 -17.20 11.64
CA SER A 231 0.43 -16.65 10.85
C SER A 231 0.71 -15.21 10.44
N VAL A 232 0.13 -14.79 9.33
CA VAL A 232 0.25 -13.43 8.80
C VAL A 232 -1.14 -12.83 8.57
N ARG A 233 -1.28 -11.56 8.96
CA ARG A 233 -2.46 -10.74 8.68
C ARG A 233 -1.99 -9.46 7.97
N ALA A 234 -2.16 -9.39 6.66
CA ALA A 234 -1.74 -8.23 5.88
C ALA A 234 -2.92 -7.30 5.61
N ILE A 235 -2.87 -6.06 6.08
CA ILE A 235 -3.93 -5.07 5.87
C ILE A 235 -3.48 -4.14 4.75
N VAL A 236 -3.78 -4.49 3.50
CA VAL A 236 -3.31 -3.77 2.30
C VAL A 236 -4.47 -3.58 1.32
N ALA A 237 -4.61 -2.39 0.75
CA ALA A 237 -5.66 -2.15 -0.23
C ALA A 237 -5.42 -2.98 -1.51
N ALA A 238 -6.47 -3.63 -2.01
CA ALA A 238 -6.44 -4.64 -3.08
C ALA A 238 -5.74 -4.19 -4.37
N SER A 239 -5.81 -2.90 -4.72
CA SER A 239 -5.27 -2.36 -5.97
C SER A 239 -3.88 -1.73 -5.85
N THR A 240 -3.17 -1.98 -4.74
CA THR A 240 -1.89 -1.32 -4.45
C THR A 240 -0.68 -2.19 -4.77
N THR A 241 0.46 -1.54 -5.00
CA THR A 241 1.76 -2.22 -5.15
C THR A 241 2.14 -3.01 -3.89
N TYR A 242 1.57 -2.67 -2.72
CA TYR A 242 1.75 -3.43 -1.48
C TYR A 242 1.08 -4.81 -1.54
N GLN A 243 -0.12 -4.92 -2.11
CA GLN A 243 -0.79 -6.21 -2.25
C GLN A 243 0.01 -7.16 -3.15
N LYS A 244 0.57 -6.64 -4.26
CA LYS A 244 1.50 -7.39 -5.11
C LYS A 244 2.78 -7.80 -4.36
N ALA A 245 3.33 -6.90 -3.54
CA ALA A 245 4.51 -7.17 -2.74
C ALA A 245 4.27 -8.31 -1.74
N VAL A 246 3.18 -8.24 -0.98
CA VAL A 246 2.76 -9.27 -0.01
C VAL A 246 2.48 -10.60 -0.72
N ALA A 247 1.79 -10.58 -1.86
CA ALA A 247 1.47 -11.78 -2.64
C ALA A 247 2.72 -12.42 -3.28
N SER A 248 3.82 -11.68 -3.41
CA SER A 248 5.09 -12.20 -3.97
C SER A 248 5.98 -12.88 -2.95
N ILE A 249 5.62 -12.86 -1.66
CA ILE A 249 6.37 -13.51 -0.59
C ILE A 249 6.09 -15.01 -0.63
N ASP A 250 7.15 -15.81 -0.58
CA ASP A 250 7.03 -17.27 -0.47
C ASP A 250 6.77 -17.65 0.99
N TRP A 251 5.50 -17.71 1.37
CA TRP A 251 5.06 -18.03 2.73
C TRP A 251 5.35 -19.48 3.13
N ALA A 252 5.32 -20.39 2.17
CA ALA A 252 5.64 -21.80 2.40
C ALA A 252 7.11 -21.97 2.79
N ALA A 253 8.02 -21.27 2.12
CA ALA A 253 9.43 -21.23 2.51
C ALA A 253 9.66 -20.60 3.90
N ALA A 254 8.72 -19.77 4.37
CA ALA A 254 8.72 -19.21 5.73
C ALA A 254 8.20 -20.19 6.80
N GLY A 255 7.63 -21.33 6.40
CA GLY A 255 6.89 -22.22 7.30
C GLY A 255 5.56 -21.62 7.79
N ILE A 256 4.96 -20.70 7.02
CA ILE A 256 3.70 -20.03 7.34
C ILE A 256 2.63 -20.51 6.36
N ASP A 257 1.61 -21.19 6.87
CA ASP A 257 0.48 -21.72 6.12
C ASP A 257 -0.81 -20.89 6.32
N ASP A 258 -0.91 -20.14 7.42
CA ASP A 258 -2.03 -19.24 7.72
C ASP A 258 -1.73 -17.79 7.33
N VAL A 259 -2.09 -17.42 6.10
CA VAL A 259 -1.94 -16.05 5.58
C VAL A 259 -3.29 -15.49 5.16
N VAL A 260 -3.67 -14.37 5.77
CA VAL A 260 -4.89 -13.63 5.41
C VAL A 260 -4.51 -12.22 4.95
N VAL A 261 -5.01 -11.84 3.77
CA VAL A 261 -4.86 -10.50 3.22
C VAL A 261 -6.20 -9.79 3.30
N VAL A 262 -6.26 -8.69 4.06
CA VAL A 262 -7.44 -7.86 4.28
C VAL A 262 -7.33 -6.60 3.44
N SER A 263 -8.29 -6.42 2.54
CA SER A 263 -8.43 -5.25 1.68
C SER A 263 -9.56 -4.36 2.16
N PRO A 264 -9.27 -3.28 2.92
CA PRO A 264 -10.31 -2.36 3.36
C PRO A 264 -11.00 -1.69 2.16
N GLN A 265 -12.33 -1.78 2.11
CA GLN A 265 -13.17 -1.10 1.11
C GLN A 265 -13.65 0.24 1.65
N VAL A 266 -13.68 1.26 0.78
CA VAL A 266 -14.02 2.65 1.14
C VAL A 266 -15.50 2.78 1.55
N SER A 267 -16.37 1.87 1.12
CA SER A 267 -17.80 1.81 1.47
C SER A 267 -18.09 1.12 2.82
N GLY A 268 -17.06 0.69 3.56
CA GLY A 268 -17.21 -0.17 4.74
C GLY A 268 -17.37 -1.65 4.35
N GLY A 269 -16.82 -2.54 5.18
CA GLY A 269 -16.93 -4.00 5.00
C GLY A 269 -15.83 -4.66 4.17
N GLY A 270 -14.53 -4.42 4.49
CA GLY A 270 -13.37 -4.95 3.75
C GLY A 270 -13.48 -6.42 3.30
N GLN A 271 -12.83 -6.73 2.17
CA GLN A 271 -12.75 -8.08 1.57
C GLN A 271 -11.47 -8.80 1.97
#